data_AF-A0A147J1W0-F1
#
_entry.id   AF-A0A147J1W0-F1
#
_cell.length_a   1.000
_cell.length_b   1.000
_cell.length_c   1.000
_cell.angle_alpha   90.00
_cell.angle_beta   90.00
_cell.angle_gamma   90.00
#
_symmetry.space_group_name_H-M   'P 1'
#
loop_
_entity.id
_entity.type
_entity.pdbx_description
1 polymer ?
#
loop_
_entity_poly.entity_id
_entity_poly.type
_entity_poly.pdbx_seq_one_letter_code
_entity_poly.pdbx_strand_id
1 'polypeptide(L)'
;LVGSARVVVAAAVIMFAVFVAFVPEGDSSLKPIALGLAVGVAVDAFLVRMTLVPAVLALLGDKAWWMPRWLDRLLPKLDVEGEAVEREVRLADWPSEPAIAVAADELSAVGSSDAEQPVFRDISLRLGYGGTLLVTGESRTTRTLLLALSGRLAGIEGRLRVDGLLVPERAGAVRARVGVALLDDTADAARAVADAVG
;
A
#
# COMPACT_ATOMS: atom_id res chain seq x y z
N LEU A 1 -5.13 20.81 6.63
CA LEU A 1 -5.25 21.15 8.07
C LEU A 1 -6.66 21.60 8.49
N VAL A 2 -7.40 22.37 7.68
CA VAL A 2 -8.74 22.89 8.04
C VAL A 2 -9.83 21.80 8.20
N GLY A 3 -9.69 20.63 7.57
CA GLY A 3 -10.66 19.53 7.69
C GLY A 3 -10.67 18.82 9.04
N SER A 4 -9.50 18.45 9.58
CA SER A 4 -9.38 17.71 10.84
C SER A 4 -9.87 18.55 12.04
N ALA A 5 -9.51 19.84 12.07
CA ALA A 5 -9.93 20.74 13.14
C ALA A 5 -11.47 20.86 13.25
N ARG A 6 -12.19 20.87 12.13
CA ARG A 6 -13.66 20.92 12.11
C ARG A 6 -14.30 19.65 12.66
N VAL A 7 -13.73 18.48 12.33
CA VAL A 7 -14.22 17.18 12.84
C VAL A 7 -14.05 17.10 14.36
N VAL A 8 -12.90 17.54 14.88
CA VAL A 8 -12.64 17.56 16.33
C VAL A 8 -13.59 18.49 17.06
N VAL A 9 -13.82 19.70 16.53
CA VAL A 9 -14.75 20.67 17.12
C VAL A 9 -16.19 20.14 17.09
N ALA A 10 -16.62 19.52 15.98
CA ALA A 10 -17.95 18.91 15.88
C ALA A 10 -18.16 17.80 16.92
N ALA A 11 -17.17 16.91 17.08
CA ALA A 11 -17.23 15.83 18.07
C ALA A 11 -17.30 16.38 19.52
N ALA A 12 -16.55 17.44 19.83
CA ALA A 12 -16.57 18.07 21.15
C ALA A 12 -17.94 18.71 21.48
N VAL A 13 -18.57 19.37 20.50
CA VAL A 13 -19.89 20.00 20.67
C VAL A 13 -20.98 18.96 20.93
N ILE A 14 -20.98 17.84 20.20
CA ILE A 14 -21.96 16.77 20.39
C ILE A 14 -21.83 16.15 21.78
N MET A 15 -20.60 15.84 22.22
CA MET A 15 -20.36 15.32 23.56
C MET A 15 -20.87 16.28 24.63
N PHE A 16 -20.56 17.58 24.51
CA PHE A 16 -21.05 18.59 25.44
C PHE A 16 -22.59 18.65 25.49
N ALA A 17 -23.25 18.63 24.33
CA ALA A 17 -24.71 18.67 24.23
C ALA A 17 -25.38 17.46 24.90
N VAL A 18 -24.82 16.25 24.75
CA VAL A 18 -25.35 15.04 25.39
C VAL A 18 -25.31 15.16 26.91
N PHE A 19 -24.24 15.68 27.52
CA PHE A 19 -24.17 15.82 28.99
C PHE A 19 -25.08 16.91 29.55
N VAL A 20 -25.21 18.04 28.84
CA VAL A 20 -26.13 19.11 29.25
C VAL A 20 -27.59 18.65 29.22
N ALA A 21 -27.96 17.79 28.25
CA ALA A 21 -29.31 17.25 28.14
C ALA A 21 -29.74 16.37 29.33
N PHE A 22 -28.81 15.75 30.06
CA PHE A 22 -29.12 14.89 31.22
C PHE A 22 -29.28 15.65 32.55
N VAL A 23 -28.98 16.96 32.57
CA VAL A 23 -29.09 17.79 33.79
C VAL A 23 -30.53 17.96 34.31
N PRO A 24 -31.58 18.13 33.47
CA PRO A 24 -32.92 18.46 33.96
C PRO A 24 -33.79 17.28 34.41
N GLU A 25 -33.49 16.04 34.01
CA GLU A 25 -34.50 14.96 33.93
C GLU A 25 -34.43 13.87 35.02
N GLY A 26 -33.55 13.99 36.03
CA GLY A 26 -33.33 12.92 37.02
C GLY A 26 -34.33 12.87 38.18
N ASP A 27 -34.94 11.70 38.40
CA ASP A 27 -35.56 11.31 39.67
C ASP A 27 -34.51 11.35 40.82
N SER A 28 -34.94 11.57 42.06
CA SER A 28 -34.13 11.77 43.27
C SER A 28 -33.06 10.68 43.48
N SER A 29 -33.35 9.45 43.06
CA SER A 29 -32.43 8.30 43.13
C SER A 29 -31.47 8.19 41.93
N LEU A 30 -31.81 8.80 40.78
CA LEU A 30 -31.00 8.81 39.56
C LEU A 30 -30.05 10.00 39.49
N LYS A 31 -30.38 11.11 40.16
CA LYS A 31 -29.55 12.33 40.23
C LYS A 31 -28.09 12.11 40.59
N PRO A 32 -27.72 11.29 41.60
CA PRO A 32 -26.32 11.08 41.96
C PRO A 32 -25.55 10.34 40.88
N ILE A 33 -26.18 9.36 40.23
CA ILE A 33 -25.59 8.55 39.17
C ILE A 33 -25.43 9.41 37.90
N ALA A 34 -26.45 10.18 37.53
CA ALA A 34 -26.40 11.10 36.40
C ALA A 34 -25.33 12.19 36.59
N LEU A 35 -25.22 12.75 37.80
CA LEU A 35 -24.17 13.71 38.14
C LEU A 35 -22.76 13.09 38.03
N GLY A 36 -22.56 11.89 38.57
CA GLY A 36 -21.28 11.18 38.49
C GLY A 36 -20.88 10.85 37.05
N LEU A 37 -21.84 10.45 36.21
CA LEU A 37 -21.62 10.12 34.81
C LEU A 37 -21.34 11.38 33.97
N ALA A 38 -22.05 12.48 34.23
CA ALA A 38 -21.79 13.77 33.57
C ALA A 38 -20.40 14.33 33.90
N VAL A 39 -20.01 14.29 35.18
CA VAL A 39 -18.65 14.69 35.61
C VAL A 39 -17.60 13.75 35.02
N GLY A 40 -17.82 12.44 35.06
CA GLY A 40 -16.87 11.45 34.54
C GLY A 40 -16.57 11.64 33.06
N VAL A 41 -17.59 11.92 32.25
CA VAL A 41 -17.35 12.12 30.82
C VAL A 41 -16.83 13.52 30.49
N ALA A 42 -17.21 14.55 31.24
CA ALA A 42 -16.56 15.86 31.12
C ALA A 42 -15.04 15.74 31.38
N VAL A 43 -14.65 14.98 32.41
CA VAL A 43 -13.24 14.70 32.70
C VAL A 43 -12.58 13.89 31.59
N ASP A 44 -13.21 12.83 31.05
CA ASP A 44 -12.63 12.07 29.92
C ASP A 44 -12.44 12.94 28.66
N ALA A 45 -13.46 13.72 28.30
CA ALA A 45 -13.44 14.55 27.10
C ALA A 45 -12.36 15.64 27.15
N PHE A 46 -12.19 16.30 28.31
CA PHE A 46 -11.23 17.39 28.46
C PHE A 46 -9.88 16.91 28.99
N LEU A 47 -9.84 16.28 30.16
CA LEU A 47 -8.58 15.90 30.82
C LEU A 47 -7.88 14.76 30.07
N VAL A 48 -8.62 13.72 29.70
CA VAL A 48 -8.03 12.54 29.05
C VAL A 48 -7.76 12.82 27.57
N ARG A 49 -8.78 13.21 26.80
CA ARG A 49 -8.64 13.32 25.34
C ARG A 49 -7.91 14.57 24.86
N MET A 50 -8.09 15.74 25.47
CA MET A 50 -7.39 16.96 25.03
C MET A 50 -5.98 17.09 25.63
N THR A 51 -5.69 16.42 26.74
CA THR A 51 -4.39 16.58 27.44
C THR A 51 -3.64 15.27 27.58
N LEU A 52 -4.21 14.27 28.24
CA LEU A 52 -3.50 13.03 28.58
C LEU A 52 -3.09 12.24 27.33
N VAL A 53 -4.00 12.02 26.37
CA VAL A 53 -3.74 11.30 25.12
C VAL A 53 -2.64 11.97 24.30
N PRO A 54 -2.72 13.26 23.94
CA PRO A 54 -1.65 13.91 23.18
C PRO A 54 -0.33 13.99 23.97
N ALA A 55 -0.36 14.16 25.29
CA ALA A 55 0.85 14.16 26.12
C ALA A 55 1.52 12.78 26.14
N VAL A 56 0.75 11.70 26.29
CA VAL A 56 1.26 10.32 26.25
C VAL A 56 1.80 9.97 24.86
N LEU A 57 1.09 10.36 23.80
CA LEU A 57 1.55 10.17 22.42
C LEU A 57 2.83 10.97 22.14
N ALA A 58 2.94 12.20 22.65
CA ALA A 58 4.16 12.99 22.55
C ALA A 58 5.32 12.38 23.36
N LEU A 59 5.03 11.79 24.53
CA LEU A 59 6.03 11.16 25.39
C LEU A 59 6.56 9.83 24.83
N LEU A 60 5.66 9.00 24.27
CA LEU A 60 6.04 7.75 23.60
C LEU A 60 6.63 8.00 22.21
N GLY A 61 6.26 9.10 21.54
CA GLY A 61 6.75 9.49 20.22
C GLY A 61 6.70 8.33 19.22
N ASP A 62 7.82 8.09 18.55
CA ASP A 62 7.98 7.03 17.54
C ASP A 62 7.77 5.61 18.09
N LYS A 63 7.88 5.41 19.42
CA LYS A 63 7.57 4.10 20.03
C LYS A 63 6.08 3.83 20.14
N ALA A 64 5.22 4.85 20.15
CA ALA A 64 3.76 4.66 20.06
C ALA A 64 3.37 4.00 18.73
N TRP A 65 4.19 4.21 17.71
CA TRP A 65 3.99 3.71 16.34
C TRP A 65 4.93 2.56 15.99
N TRP A 66 5.62 1.97 16.97
CA TRP A 66 6.49 0.84 16.67
C TRP A 66 5.68 -0.38 16.27
N MET A 67 5.75 -0.73 14.99
CA MET A 67 5.16 -1.94 14.45
C MET A 67 6.18 -3.09 14.51
N PRO A 68 5.89 -4.18 15.25
CA PRO A 68 6.75 -5.35 15.24
C PRO A 68 6.86 -5.92 13.83
N ARG A 69 8.07 -6.23 13.36
CA ARG A 69 8.32 -6.76 11.99
C ARG A 69 7.52 -8.01 11.62
N TRP A 70 7.06 -8.78 12.61
CA TRP A 70 6.20 -9.94 12.38
C TRP A 70 4.77 -9.53 12.02
N LEU A 71 4.27 -8.44 12.59
CA LEU A 71 2.94 -7.91 12.32
C LEU A 71 2.91 -7.20 10.97
N ASP A 72 3.95 -6.43 10.64
CA ASP A 72 4.13 -5.82 9.31
C ASP A 72 4.16 -6.89 8.18
N ARG A 73 4.68 -8.09 8.47
CA ARG A 73 4.70 -9.20 7.53
C ARG A 73 3.35 -9.91 7.38
N LEU A 74 2.51 -9.85 8.40
CA LEU A 74 1.19 -10.48 8.43
C LEU A 74 0.10 -9.52 7.92
N LEU A 75 0.28 -8.22 8.10
CA LEU A 75 -0.63 -7.19 7.63
C LEU A 75 -0.58 -7.14 6.10
N PRO A 76 -1.70 -7.41 5.40
CA PRO A 76 -1.84 -7.07 3.99
C PRO A 76 -1.56 -5.57 3.82
N LYS A 77 -0.97 -5.15 2.70
CA LYS A 77 -0.81 -3.71 2.39
C LYS A 77 -2.20 -3.09 2.33
N LEU A 78 -2.62 -2.46 3.43
CA LEU A 78 -3.89 -1.75 3.52
C LEU A 78 -3.68 -0.41 2.82
N ASP A 79 -4.00 -0.40 1.53
CA ASP A 79 -4.16 0.82 0.77
C ASP A 79 -5.43 1.52 1.27
N VAL A 80 -5.26 2.60 2.02
CA VAL A 80 -6.34 3.35 2.67
C VAL A 80 -7.21 4.07 1.63
N GLU A 81 -6.70 4.28 0.41
CA GLU A 81 -7.36 5.02 -0.65
C GLU A 81 -8.16 4.11 -1.61
N GLY A 82 -8.09 2.79 -1.44
CA GLY A 82 -8.85 1.83 -2.24
C GLY A 82 -8.46 1.74 -3.72
N GLU A 83 -7.42 2.48 -4.13
CA GLU A 83 -6.97 2.58 -5.52
C GLU A 83 -6.55 1.22 -6.07
N ALA A 84 -5.87 0.41 -5.26
CA ALA A 84 -5.47 -0.95 -5.64
C ALA A 84 -6.66 -1.87 -5.99
N VAL A 85 -7.75 -1.79 -5.21
CA VAL A 85 -8.94 -2.63 -5.41
C VAL A 85 -9.71 -2.15 -6.64
N GLU A 86 -9.89 -0.83 -6.78
CA GLU A 86 -10.52 -0.26 -7.97
C GLU A 86 -9.73 -0.59 -9.24
N ARG A 87 -8.40 -0.55 -9.18
CA ARG A 87 -7.52 -0.92 -10.29
C ARG A 87 -7.58 -2.40 -10.64
N GLU A 88 -7.63 -3.31 -9.66
CA GLU A 88 -7.79 -4.76 -9.89
C GLU A 88 -9.13 -5.09 -10.55
N VAL A 89 -10.22 -4.41 -10.14
CA VAL A 89 -11.55 -4.54 -10.77
C VAL A 89 -11.55 -3.96 -12.18
N ARG A 90 -11.03 -2.74 -12.37
CA ARG A 90 -10.96 -2.06 -13.67
C ARG A 90 -10.14 -2.84 -14.69
N LEU A 91 -9.08 -3.50 -14.24
CA LEU A 91 -8.18 -4.30 -15.06
C LEU A 91 -8.47 -5.81 -14.97
N ALA A 92 -9.64 -6.23 -14.48
CA ALA A 92 -9.95 -7.66 -14.33
C ALA A 92 -9.85 -8.40 -15.67
N ASP A 93 -10.38 -7.80 -16.74
CA ASP A 93 -10.41 -8.37 -18.09
C ASP A 93 -9.20 -8.01 -18.96
N TRP A 94 -8.22 -7.29 -18.41
CA TRP A 94 -6.99 -6.94 -19.12
C TRP A 94 -5.90 -8.01 -18.89
N PRO A 95 -5.02 -8.33 -19.85
CA PRO A 95 -5.18 -8.05 -21.28
C PRO A 95 -6.38 -8.84 -21.84
N SER A 96 -7.05 -8.27 -22.85
CA SER A 96 -8.17 -8.93 -23.54
C SER A 96 -7.73 -10.15 -24.38
N GLU A 97 -6.43 -10.28 -24.62
CA GLU A 97 -5.81 -11.37 -25.38
C GLU A 97 -5.70 -12.62 -24.50
N PRO A 98 -6.18 -13.79 -24.98
CA PRO A 98 -6.03 -15.04 -24.25
C PRO A 98 -4.57 -15.52 -24.23
N ALA A 99 -4.21 -16.29 -23.19
CA ALA A 99 -2.92 -16.98 -23.06
C ALA A 99 -1.66 -16.08 -23.04
N ILE A 100 -1.78 -14.87 -22.49
CA ILE A 100 -0.64 -13.98 -22.24
C ILE A 100 0.02 -14.30 -20.89
N ALA A 101 1.32 -14.60 -20.92
CA ALA A 101 2.16 -14.78 -19.75
C ALA A 101 2.65 -13.45 -19.17
N VAL A 102 3.01 -12.49 -20.02
CA VAL A 102 3.41 -11.13 -19.61
C VAL A 102 2.75 -10.09 -20.50
N ALA A 103 2.00 -9.17 -19.89
CA ALA A 103 1.44 -8.00 -20.54
C ALA A 103 1.95 -6.75 -19.84
N ALA A 104 2.45 -5.79 -20.60
CA ALA A 104 2.74 -4.45 -20.10
C ALA A 104 2.19 -3.40 -21.07
N ASP A 105 1.57 -2.34 -20.56
CA ASP A 105 1.15 -1.16 -21.33
C ASP A 105 1.73 0.09 -20.67
N GLU A 106 2.39 0.93 -21.47
CA GLU A 106 2.96 2.23 -21.06
C GLU A 106 3.85 2.13 -19.81
N LEU A 107 4.57 1.01 -19.67
CA LEU A 107 5.35 0.74 -18.48
C LEU A 107 6.53 1.71 -18.41
N SER A 108 6.62 2.42 -17.29
CA SER A 108 7.68 3.39 -17.00
C SER A 108 8.22 3.15 -15.59
N ALA A 109 9.52 3.41 -15.38
CA ALA A 109 10.11 3.28 -14.05
C ALA A 109 11.17 4.36 -13.80
N VAL A 110 11.08 5.00 -12.64
CA VAL A 110 12.07 5.99 -12.19
C VAL A 110 13.20 5.29 -11.43
N GLY A 111 14.44 5.72 -11.67
CA GLY A 111 15.60 5.18 -10.98
C GLY A 111 15.63 5.64 -9.52
N SER A 112 16.14 4.80 -8.61
CA SER A 112 16.31 5.13 -7.18
C SER A 112 17.35 6.23 -6.89
N SER A 113 18.09 6.71 -7.90
CA SER A 113 18.98 7.86 -7.78
C SER A 113 18.21 9.10 -8.22
N ASP A 114 18.33 10.18 -7.47
CA ASP A 114 17.76 11.56 -7.55
C ASP A 114 17.67 12.27 -8.93
N ALA A 115 17.79 11.53 -10.03
CA ALA A 115 17.49 11.97 -11.37
C ALA A 115 15.97 11.85 -11.61
N GLU A 116 15.33 12.98 -11.87
CA GLU A 116 13.95 13.07 -12.41
C GLU A 116 13.76 12.30 -13.75
N GLN A 117 14.84 11.74 -14.30
CA GLN A 117 14.79 10.97 -15.54
C GLN A 117 14.50 9.49 -15.24
N PRO A 118 13.41 8.94 -15.80
CA PRO A 118 13.11 7.53 -15.66
C PRO A 118 14.08 6.68 -16.46
N VAL A 119 14.34 5.48 -15.92
CA VAL A 119 15.28 4.50 -16.46
C VAL A 119 14.75 3.90 -17.77
N PHE A 120 13.43 3.78 -17.89
CA PHE A 120 12.74 3.51 -19.14
C PHE A 120 11.34 4.15 -19.13
N ARG A 121 10.77 4.38 -20.32
CA ARG A 121 9.44 4.94 -20.53
C ARG A 121 8.68 4.15 -21.58
N ASP A 122 7.36 4.16 -21.48
CA ASP A 122 6.42 3.77 -22.54
C ASP A 122 6.63 2.36 -23.10
N ILE A 123 7.09 1.42 -22.27
CA ILE A 123 7.29 0.03 -22.69
C ILE A 123 5.93 -0.68 -22.74
N SER A 124 5.50 -1.02 -23.95
CA SER A 124 4.32 -1.86 -24.18
C SER A 124 4.73 -3.17 -24.83
N LEU A 125 4.36 -4.30 -24.22
CA LEU A 125 4.72 -5.63 -24.71
C LEU A 125 3.66 -6.66 -24.38
N ARG A 126 3.67 -7.74 -25.16
CA ARG A 126 2.87 -8.95 -25.00
C ARG A 126 3.75 -10.16 -25.19
N LEU A 127 3.72 -11.08 -24.24
CA LEU A 127 4.44 -12.35 -24.29
C LEU A 127 3.48 -13.47 -23.94
N GLY A 128 3.23 -14.37 -24.90
CA GLY A 128 2.44 -15.58 -24.67
C GLY A 128 3.20 -16.62 -23.84
N TYR A 129 2.50 -17.60 -23.29
CA TYR A 129 3.14 -18.76 -22.64
C TYR A 129 4.03 -19.51 -23.64
N GLY A 130 5.25 -19.89 -23.19
CA GLY A 130 6.26 -20.52 -24.05
C GLY A 130 6.97 -19.57 -25.02
N GLY A 131 6.63 -18.27 -25.00
CA GLY A 131 7.31 -17.26 -25.78
C GLY A 131 8.63 -16.81 -25.15
N THR A 132 9.53 -16.32 -26.00
CA THR A 132 10.80 -15.71 -25.58
C THR A 132 10.84 -14.24 -25.98
N LEU A 133 11.18 -13.37 -25.03
CA LEU A 133 11.39 -11.95 -25.27
C LEU A 133 12.88 -11.64 -25.19
N LEU A 134 13.46 -11.17 -26.31
CA LEU A 134 14.83 -10.66 -26.34
C LEU A 134 14.81 -9.14 -26.10
N VAL A 135 15.45 -8.69 -25.03
CA VAL A 135 15.62 -7.26 -24.72
C VAL A 135 17.09 -6.91 -24.88
N THR A 136 17.37 -5.89 -25.69
CA THR A 136 18.72 -5.36 -25.90
C THR A 136 18.75 -3.88 -25.53
N GLY A 137 19.75 -3.45 -24.79
CA GLY A 137 19.91 -2.06 -24.38
C GLY A 137 21.00 -1.90 -23.34
N GLU A 138 21.02 -0.76 -22.65
CA GLU A 138 21.94 -0.53 -21.54
C GLU A 138 21.70 -1.55 -20.40
N SER A 139 22.77 -2.02 -19.76
CA SER A 139 22.70 -3.01 -18.68
C SER A 139 21.79 -2.54 -17.53
N ARG A 140 21.81 -1.23 -17.21
CA ARG A 140 20.95 -0.63 -16.19
C ARG A 140 19.48 -0.72 -16.57
N THR A 141 19.13 -0.33 -17.80
CA THR A 141 17.75 -0.34 -18.30
C THR A 141 17.20 -1.76 -18.38
N THR A 142 17.96 -2.68 -18.97
CA THR A 142 17.57 -4.09 -19.13
C THR A 142 17.36 -4.76 -17.78
N ARG A 143 18.29 -4.56 -16.84
CA ARG A 143 18.16 -5.08 -15.46
C ARG A 143 16.94 -4.49 -14.75
N THR A 144 16.69 -3.20 -14.90
CA THR A 144 15.55 -2.54 -14.26
C THR A 144 14.23 -3.04 -14.84
N LEU A 145 14.15 -3.24 -16.16
CA LEU A 145 12.99 -3.86 -16.79
C LEU A 145 12.78 -5.30 -16.30
N LEU A 146 13.83 -6.13 -16.22
CA LEU A 146 13.75 -7.49 -15.68
C LEU A 146 13.25 -7.52 -14.23
N LEU A 147 13.71 -6.57 -13.41
CA LEU A 147 13.22 -6.43 -12.04
C LEU A 147 11.75 -5.99 -12.00
N ALA A 148 11.32 -5.10 -12.90
CA ALA A 148 9.92 -4.70 -13.03
C ALA A 148 9.03 -5.87 -13.41
N LEU A 149 9.35 -6.57 -14.51
CA LEU A 149 8.60 -7.71 -15.03
C LEU A 149 8.53 -8.88 -14.03
N SER A 150 9.46 -8.96 -13.09
CA SER A 150 9.46 -10.01 -12.08
C SER A 150 8.86 -9.61 -10.73
N GLY A 151 8.24 -8.42 -10.65
CA GLY A 151 7.62 -7.91 -9.42
C GLY A 151 8.64 -7.57 -8.32
N ARG A 152 9.91 -7.35 -8.68
CA ARG A 152 11.03 -7.01 -7.78
C ARG A 152 11.39 -5.52 -7.79
N LEU A 153 10.79 -4.73 -8.68
CA LEU A 153 10.92 -3.27 -8.70
C LEU A 153 9.71 -2.59 -8.05
N ALA A 154 9.96 -1.56 -7.26
CA ALA A 154 8.93 -0.65 -6.75
C ALA A 154 8.91 0.64 -7.58
N GLY A 155 7.78 1.37 -7.58
CA GLY A 155 7.68 2.64 -8.30
C GLY A 155 7.60 2.49 -9.82
N ILE A 156 6.85 1.48 -10.28
CA ILE A 156 6.49 1.34 -11.69
C ILE A 156 5.19 2.12 -11.95
N GLU A 157 5.12 2.77 -13.10
CA GLU A 157 3.92 3.38 -13.64
C GLU A 157 3.44 2.60 -14.87
N GLY A 158 2.16 2.73 -15.21
CA GLY A 158 1.53 1.98 -16.30
C GLY A 158 0.84 0.70 -15.81
N ARG A 159 0.65 -0.26 -16.72
CA ARG A 159 -0.04 -1.54 -16.44
C ARG A 159 0.92 -2.70 -16.64
N LEU A 160 0.93 -3.65 -15.71
CA LEU A 160 1.74 -4.85 -15.79
C LEU A 160 0.99 -6.03 -15.19
N ARG A 161 0.85 -7.11 -15.96
CA ARG A 161 0.30 -8.39 -15.49
C ARG A 161 1.23 -9.51 -15.91
N VAL A 162 1.54 -10.38 -14.96
CA VAL A 162 2.51 -11.47 -15.10
C VAL A 162 1.88 -12.73 -14.55
N ASP A 163 1.75 -13.77 -15.36
CA ASP A 163 1.08 -15.02 -15.01
C ASP A 163 -0.33 -14.78 -14.41
N GLY A 164 -1.10 -13.88 -15.04
CA GLY A 164 -2.43 -13.46 -14.58
C GLY A 164 -2.46 -12.54 -13.36
N LEU A 165 -1.33 -12.27 -12.72
CA LEU A 165 -1.22 -11.46 -11.50
C LEU A 165 -0.88 -10.01 -11.83
N LEU A 166 -1.71 -9.06 -11.35
CA LEU A 166 -1.50 -7.63 -11.55
C LEU A 166 -0.37 -7.10 -10.64
N VAL A 167 0.52 -6.27 -11.19
CA VAL A 167 1.64 -5.65 -10.48
C VAL A 167 1.36 -4.13 -10.38
N PRO A 168 1.59 -3.49 -9.21
CA PRO A 168 2.32 -3.97 -8.02
C PRO A 168 1.53 -4.75 -6.96
N GLU A 169 0.21 -4.86 -7.06
CA GLU A 169 -0.70 -5.40 -6.03
C GLU A 169 -0.36 -6.85 -5.65
N ARG A 170 -0.08 -7.69 -6.66
CA ARG A 170 0.28 -9.10 -6.51
C ARG A 170 1.78 -9.36 -6.71
N ALA A 171 2.63 -8.34 -6.59
CA ALA A 171 4.07 -8.47 -6.79
C ALA A 171 4.72 -9.58 -5.94
N GLY A 172 4.21 -9.83 -4.73
CA GLY A 172 4.66 -10.94 -3.88
C GLY A 172 4.44 -12.33 -4.49
N ALA A 173 3.25 -12.55 -5.07
CA ALA A 173 2.93 -13.81 -5.75
C ALA A 173 3.71 -13.95 -7.06
N VAL A 174 3.89 -12.86 -7.81
CA VAL A 174 4.75 -12.84 -9.01
C VAL A 174 6.18 -13.24 -8.66
N ARG A 175 6.78 -12.69 -7.61
CA ARG A 175 8.14 -13.07 -7.18
C ARG A 175 8.30 -14.55 -6.83
N ALA A 176 7.24 -15.19 -6.36
CA ALA A 176 7.24 -16.62 -6.03
C ALA A 176 7.11 -17.52 -7.27
N ARG A 177 6.54 -17.00 -8.38
CA ARG A 177 6.34 -17.75 -9.63
C ARG A 177 7.35 -17.41 -10.72
N VAL A 178 8.03 -16.27 -10.62
CA VAL A 178 8.96 -15.75 -11.63
C VAL A 178 10.40 -15.83 -11.13
N GLY A 179 11.15 -16.77 -11.70
CA GLY A 179 12.60 -16.84 -11.59
C GLY A 179 13.28 -15.69 -12.36
N VAL A 180 14.38 -15.17 -11.82
CA VAL A 180 15.23 -14.20 -12.51
C VAL A 180 16.68 -14.61 -12.29
N ALA A 181 17.42 -14.73 -13.39
CA ALA A 181 18.86 -14.92 -13.38
C ALA A 181 19.52 -13.66 -13.96
N LEU A 182 20.52 -13.15 -13.28
CA LEU A 182 21.40 -12.10 -13.80
C LEU A 182 22.73 -12.78 -14.10
N LEU A 183 23.09 -12.83 -15.38
CA LEU A 183 24.29 -13.49 -15.86
C LEU A 183 25.29 -12.43 -16.28
N ASP A 184 26.51 -12.55 -15.77
CA ASP A 184 27.60 -11.61 -16.08
C ASP A 184 28.33 -12.00 -17.39
N ASP A 185 28.22 -13.26 -17.84
CA ASP A 185 28.79 -13.78 -19.08
C ASP A 185 27.69 -14.28 -20.04
N THR A 186 27.72 -13.80 -21.29
CA THR A 186 26.72 -14.10 -22.32
C THR A 186 27.04 -15.36 -23.13
N ALA A 187 28.28 -15.87 -23.07
CA ALA A 187 28.72 -16.99 -23.92
C ALA A 187 27.96 -18.30 -23.65
N ASP A 188 27.56 -18.53 -22.39
CA ASP A 188 26.84 -19.75 -21.97
C ASP A 188 25.41 -19.48 -21.45
N ALA A 189 24.91 -18.25 -21.59
CA ALA A 189 23.62 -17.85 -21.03
C ALA A 189 22.46 -18.71 -21.55
N ALA A 190 22.45 -19.05 -22.83
CA ALA A 190 21.41 -19.91 -23.41
C ALA A 190 21.43 -21.33 -22.84
N ARG A 191 22.62 -21.88 -22.58
CA ARG A 191 22.78 -23.22 -22.01
C ARG A 191 22.41 -23.23 -20.53
N ALA A 192 22.84 -22.22 -19.77
CA ALA A 192 22.49 -22.03 -18.36
C ALA A 192 20.97 -21.84 -18.16
N VAL A 193 20.30 -21.11 -19.06
CA VAL A 193 18.83 -20.96 -19.03
C VAL A 193 18.15 -22.27 -19.40
N ALA A 194 18.63 -23.01 -20.40
CA ALA A 194 18.08 -24.31 -20.76
C ALA A 194 18.18 -25.31 -19.59
N ASP A 195 19.32 -25.37 -18.90
CA ASP A 195 19.52 -26.23 -17.73
C ASP A 195 18.66 -25.83 -16.53
N ALA A 196 18.32 -24.55 -16.39
CA ALA A 196 17.47 -24.04 -15.30
C ALA A 196 15.96 -24.25 -15.53
N VAL A 197 15.55 -24.51 -16.78
CA VAL A 197 14.14 -24.64 -17.19
C VAL A 197 13.76 -26.11 -17.51
N GLY A 198 14.74 -27.00 -17.71
CA GLY A 198 14.57 -28.45 -17.87
C GLY A 198 14.43 -29.20 -16.55
#